data_AF-A0A2V2GJN0-F1
#
_entry.id   AF-A0A2V2GJN0-F1
#
_cell.length_a   1.000
_cell.length_b   1.000
_cell.length_c   1.000
_cell.angle_alpha   90.00
_cell.angle_beta   90.00
_cell.angle_gamma   90.00
#
_symmetry.space_group_name_H-M   'P 1'
#
loop_
_entity.id
_entity.type
_entity.pdbx_description
1 polymer ?
#
loop_
_entity_poly.entity_id
_entity_poly.type
_entity_poly.pdbx_seq_one_letter_code
_entity_poly.pdbx_strand_id
1 'polypeptide(L)'
;MAWAKTKRALPNSKLGKAIQYLINQYPYIRNYLKDGRLELSNNLAERNIKMFVIDRKNFLFCNTPSGAEGSATMFSIIMTAKANNLDPYKYLKWIFDTAPTLSETDKNWAYELLPWNAPEDCKI
;
A
#
# COMPACT_ATOMS: atom_id res chain seq x y z
N MET A 1 -11.38 22.07 -12.44
CA MET A 1 -10.66 22.05 -13.74
C MET A 1 -10.71 23.36 -14.53
N ALA A 2 -11.79 24.15 -14.43
CA ALA A 2 -11.88 25.44 -15.09
C ALA A 2 -10.68 26.35 -14.79
N TRP A 3 -10.24 26.43 -13.54
CA TRP A 3 -9.08 27.22 -13.14
C TRP A 3 -7.76 26.80 -13.82
N ALA A 4 -7.46 25.49 -13.89
CA ALA A 4 -6.20 25.03 -14.47
C ALA A 4 -6.12 25.31 -15.98
N LYS A 5 -7.27 25.27 -16.68
CA LYS A 5 -7.37 25.55 -18.11
C LYS A 5 -7.33 27.04 -18.45
N THR A 6 -7.63 27.93 -17.49
CA THR A 6 -7.60 29.39 -17.71
C THR A 6 -6.23 30.02 -17.43
N LYS A 7 -5.32 29.30 -16.77
CA LYS A 7 -3.97 29.80 -16.47
C LYS A 7 -3.02 29.62 -17.64
N ARG A 8 -2.40 30.71 -18.09
CA ARG A 8 -1.30 30.71 -19.06
C ARG A 8 0.02 30.63 -18.31
N ALA A 9 0.74 29.54 -18.46
CA ALA A 9 2.10 29.36 -17.95
C ALA A 9 2.98 28.82 -19.09
N LEU A 10 4.27 29.20 -19.12
CA LEU A 10 5.20 28.61 -20.09
C LEU A 10 5.28 27.09 -19.84
N PRO A 11 5.17 26.24 -20.88
CA PRO A 11 5.13 24.77 -20.72
C PRO A 11 6.27 24.20 -19.86
N ASN A 12 7.48 24.74 -20.04
CA ASN A 12 8.68 24.27 -19.33
C ASN A 12 8.90 24.92 -17.96
N SER A 13 8.09 25.91 -17.57
CA SER A 13 8.17 26.50 -16.23
C SER A 13 7.71 25.49 -15.16
N LYS A 14 8.12 25.68 -13.90
CA LYS A 14 7.65 24.86 -12.78
C LYS A 14 6.12 24.83 -12.70
N LEU A 15 5.47 25.98 -12.91
CA LEU A 15 4.01 26.11 -12.92
C LEU A 15 3.38 25.39 -14.13
N GLY A 16 3.96 25.54 -15.33
CA GLY A 16 3.49 24.86 -16.53
C GLY A 16 3.52 23.34 -16.40
N LYS A 17 4.62 22.79 -15.87
CA LYS A 17 4.75 21.36 -15.56
C LYS A 17 3.71 20.89 -14.53
N ALA A 18 3.49 21.66 -13.46
CA ALA A 18 2.50 21.32 -12.44
C ALA A 18 1.06 21.32 -12.99
N ILE A 19 0.71 22.30 -13.82
CA ILE A 19 -0.60 22.36 -14.50
C ILE A 19 -0.77 21.16 -15.44
N GLN A 20 0.24 20.86 -16.25
CA GLN A 20 0.19 19.71 -17.17
C GLN A 20 0.02 18.39 -16.40
N TYR A 21 0.75 18.22 -15.30
CA TYR A 21 0.61 17.07 -14.41
C TYR A 21 -0.82 16.95 -13.87
N LEU A 22 -1.39 18.05 -13.34
CA LEU A 22 -2.77 18.09 -12.85
C LEU A 22 -3.79 17.70 -13.93
N ILE A 23 -3.62 18.21 -15.16
CA ILE A 23 -4.50 17.88 -16.30
C ILE A 23 -4.41 16.38 -16.61
N ASN A 24 -3.19 15.83 -16.70
CA ASN A 24 -2.96 14.42 -16.98
C ASN A 24 -3.52 13.51 -15.88
N GLN A 25 -3.48 13.96 -14.61
CA GLN A 25 -3.95 13.18 -13.47
C GLN A 25 -5.47 13.29 -13.21
N TYR A 26 -6.15 14.26 -13.82
CA TYR A 26 -7.58 14.46 -13.64
C TYR A 26 -8.47 13.22 -13.75
N PRO A 27 -8.32 12.33 -14.76
CA PRO A 27 -9.16 11.15 -14.86
C PRO A 27 -9.03 10.21 -13.66
N TYR A 28 -7.89 10.21 -12.98
CA TYR A 28 -7.65 9.40 -11.79
C TYR A 28 -8.12 10.12 -10.53
N ILE A 29 -7.83 11.41 -10.39
CA ILE A 29 -8.25 12.22 -9.24
C ILE A 29 -9.77 12.21 -9.11
N ARG A 30 -10.54 12.21 -10.20
CA ARG A 30 -12.01 12.18 -10.12
C ARG A 30 -12.61 10.83 -9.70
N ASN A 31 -11.82 9.78 -9.50
CA ASN A 31 -12.36 8.45 -9.21
C ASN A 31 -13.07 8.37 -7.85
N TYR A 32 -12.75 9.23 -6.88
CA TYR A 32 -13.52 9.31 -5.63
C TYR A 32 -14.99 9.71 -5.86
N LEU A 33 -15.31 10.38 -6.98
CA LEU A 33 -16.70 10.68 -7.36
C LEU A 33 -17.46 9.44 -7.85
N LYS A 34 -16.74 8.37 -8.21
CA LYS A 34 -17.32 7.09 -8.65
C LYS A 34 -17.45 6.09 -7.52
N ASP A 35 -16.58 6.15 -6.52
CA ASP A 35 -16.53 5.23 -5.40
C ASP A 35 -16.28 5.99 -4.09
N GLY A 36 -17.29 6.04 -3.23
CA GLY A 36 -17.23 6.73 -1.94
C GLY A 36 -16.31 6.08 -0.91
N ARG A 37 -15.78 4.88 -1.20
CA ARG A 37 -14.75 4.22 -0.36
C ARG A 37 -13.37 4.82 -0.57
N LEU A 38 -13.17 5.58 -1.65
CA LEU A 38 -11.88 6.21 -1.95
C LEU A 38 -11.77 7.55 -1.23
N GLU A 39 -10.62 7.79 -0.59
CA GLU A 39 -10.32 9.09 -0.01
C GLU A 39 -9.99 10.13 -1.10
N LEU A 40 -10.42 11.37 -0.88
CA LEU A 40 -10.06 12.52 -1.74
C LEU A 40 -8.56 12.83 -1.66
N SER A 41 -7.96 12.59 -0.50
CA SER A 41 -6.53 12.81 -0.24
C SER A 41 -5.76 11.49 -0.28
N ASN A 42 -4.48 11.56 -0.63
CA ASN A 42 -3.56 10.41 -0.51
C ASN A 42 -2.94 10.29 0.90
N ASN A 43 -3.43 11.04 1.89
CA ASN A 43 -2.84 11.11 3.23
C ASN A 43 -2.71 9.74 3.90
N LEU A 44 -3.73 8.88 3.77
CA LEU A 44 -3.69 7.52 4.31
C LEU A 44 -2.54 6.70 3.70
N ALA A 45 -2.42 6.73 2.37
CA ALA A 45 -1.35 6.04 1.65
C ALA A 45 0.04 6.58 2.04
N GLU A 46 0.18 7.91 2.13
CA GLU A 46 1.44 8.55 2.55
C GLU A 46 1.83 8.20 4.00
N ARG A 47 0.86 8.17 4.92
CA ARG A 47 1.09 7.76 6.31
C ARG A 47 1.52 6.30 6.38
N ASN A 48 0.89 5.43 5.60
CA ASN A 48 1.17 4.00 5.57
C ASN A 48 2.56 3.69 5.00
N ILE A 49 2.96 4.34 3.90
CA ILE A 49 4.29 4.12 3.29
C ILE A 49 5.42 4.74 4.12
N LYS A 50 5.13 5.72 4.98
CA LYS A 50 6.14 6.40 5.80
C LYS A 50 6.92 5.44 6.69
N MET A 51 6.26 4.41 7.24
CA MET A 51 6.92 3.39 8.06
C MET A 51 8.03 2.68 7.28
N PHE A 52 7.70 2.16 6.08
CA PHE A 52 8.67 1.56 5.18
C PHE A 52 9.82 2.51 4.80
N VAL A 53 9.50 3.78 4.51
CA VAL A 53 10.49 4.80 4.12
C VAL A 53 11.48 5.12 5.26
N ILE A 54 11.04 5.03 6.51
CA ILE A 54 11.90 5.17 7.69
C ILE A 54 12.74 3.90 7.87
N ASP A 55 12.11 2.73 7.83
CA ASP A 55 12.75 1.45 8.15
C ASP A 55 13.78 1.02 7.11
N ARG A 56 13.61 1.38 5.82
CA ARG A 56 14.61 1.08 4.78
C ARG A 56 15.99 1.67 5.05
N LYS A 57 16.10 2.73 5.86
CA LYS A 57 17.40 3.29 6.28
C LYS A 57 18.08 2.42 7.35
N ASN A 58 17.30 1.65 8.09
CA ASN A 58 17.75 0.81 9.20
C ASN A 58 17.95 -0.65 8.79
N PHE A 59 17.39 -1.08 7.65
CA PHE A 59 17.45 -2.46 7.18
C PHE A 59 18.68 -2.67 6.29
N LEU A 60 19.60 -3.53 6.75
CA LEU A 60 20.86 -3.86 6.08
C LEU A 60 20.69 -4.43 4.66
N PHE A 61 19.52 -5.02 4.36
CA PHE A 61 19.28 -5.77 3.13
C PHE A 61 18.42 -5.01 2.10
N CYS A 62 17.96 -3.79 2.38
CA CYS A 62 17.16 -3.01 1.43
C CYS A 62 17.94 -2.40 0.24
N ASN A 63 19.25 -2.68 0.14
CA ASN A 63 20.13 -2.12 -0.89
C ASN A 63 20.24 -2.98 -2.16
N THR A 64 19.68 -4.20 -2.17
CA THR A 64 19.62 -5.05 -3.36
C THR A 64 18.16 -5.17 -3.85
N PRO A 65 17.91 -5.39 -5.16
CA PRO A 65 16.55 -5.59 -5.66
C PRO A 65 15.80 -6.71 -4.92
N SER A 66 16.47 -7.83 -4.66
CA SER A 66 15.89 -8.97 -3.94
C SER A 66 15.54 -8.63 -2.48
N GLY A 67 16.41 -7.91 -1.77
CA GLY A 67 16.11 -7.52 -0.40
C GLY A 67 15.06 -6.42 -0.30
N ALA A 68 14.98 -5.52 -1.28
CA ALA A 68 13.89 -4.56 -1.40
C ALA A 68 12.54 -5.25 -1.65
N GLU A 69 12.52 -6.26 -2.53
CA GLU A 69 11.32 -7.08 -2.80
C GLU A 69 10.86 -7.84 -1.55
N GLY A 70 11.77 -8.56 -0.88
CA GLY A 70 11.43 -9.27 0.36
C GLY A 70 10.92 -8.35 1.46
N SER A 71 11.53 -7.17 1.60
CA SER A 71 11.07 -6.16 2.57
C SER A 71 9.68 -5.63 2.21
N ALA A 72 9.44 -5.31 0.93
CA ALA A 72 8.13 -4.85 0.46
C ALA A 72 7.03 -5.90 0.70
N THR A 73 7.32 -7.19 0.47
CA THR A 73 6.40 -8.29 0.76
C THR A 73 6.07 -8.37 2.24
N MET A 74 7.05 -8.35 3.13
CA MET A 74 6.83 -8.39 4.58
C MET A 74 6.00 -7.19 5.08
N PHE A 75 6.33 -5.98 4.63
CA PHE A 75 5.55 -4.79 5.00
C PHE A 75 4.13 -4.82 4.44
N SER A 76 3.92 -5.40 3.25
CA SER A 76 2.58 -5.56 2.69
C SER A 76 1.71 -6.43 3.59
N ILE A 77 2.25 -7.54 4.11
CA ILE A 77 1.53 -8.42 5.05
C ILE A 77 1.23 -7.69 6.37
N ILE A 78 2.23 -7.03 6.95
CA ILE A 78 2.09 -6.27 8.21
C ILE A 78 1.04 -5.15 8.09
N MET A 79 1.11 -4.37 7.01
CA MET A 79 0.17 -3.27 6.80
C MET A 79 -1.25 -3.77 6.52
N THR A 80 -1.37 -4.93 5.86
CA THR A 80 -2.66 -5.60 5.66
C THR A 80 -3.24 -6.07 6.99
N ALA A 81 -2.44 -6.65 7.88
CA ALA A 81 -2.87 -7.04 9.22
C ALA A 81 -3.41 -5.83 10.01
N LYS A 82 -2.65 -4.73 10.03
CA LYS A 82 -3.07 -3.47 10.68
C LYS A 82 -4.37 -2.91 10.09
N ALA A 83 -4.52 -2.94 8.76
CA ALA A 83 -5.74 -2.48 8.09
C ALA A 83 -6.98 -3.31 8.44
N ASN A 84 -6.80 -4.54 8.92
CA ASN A 84 -7.86 -5.45 9.36
C ASN A 84 -7.99 -5.55 10.89
N ASN A 85 -7.41 -4.62 11.65
CA ASN A 85 -7.44 -4.60 13.13
C ASN A 85 -6.83 -5.87 13.78
N LEU A 86 -5.79 -6.42 13.17
CA LEU A 86 -5.04 -7.55 13.72
C LEU A 86 -3.72 -7.07 14.35
N ASP A 87 -3.29 -7.77 15.41
CA ASP A 87 -1.94 -7.69 15.93
C ASP A 87 -0.96 -8.27 14.90
N PRO A 88 -0.04 -7.47 14.33
CA PRO A 88 0.81 -7.94 13.25
C PRO A 88 1.77 -9.06 13.67
N TYR A 89 2.19 -9.09 14.93
CA TYR A 89 3.11 -10.11 15.41
C TYR A 89 2.40 -11.46 15.53
N LYS A 90 1.22 -11.49 16.17
CA LYS A 90 0.41 -12.71 16.29
C LYS A 90 -0.03 -13.22 14.92
N TYR A 91 -0.43 -12.32 14.02
CA TYR A 91 -0.83 -12.69 12.66
C TYR A 91 0.33 -13.29 11.86
N LEU A 92 1.53 -12.70 11.92
CA LEU A 92 2.71 -13.28 11.27
C LEU A 92 3.09 -14.64 11.85
N LYS A 93 3.02 -14.78 13.18
CA LYS A 93 3.27 -16.08 13.84
C LYS A 93 2.29 -17.14 13.33
N TRP A 94 1.00 -16.82 13.30
CA TRP A 94 -0.02 -17.72 12.77
C TRP A 94 0.22 -18.10 11.30
N ILE A 95 0.58 -17.14 10.45
CA ILE A 95 0.96 -17.41 9.06
C ILE A 95 2.12 -18.39 8.99
N PHE A 96 3.20 -18.16 9.73
CA PHE A 96 4.40 -19.01 9.69
C PHE A 96 4.17 -20.39 10.29
N ASP A 97 3.30 -20.51 11.29
CA ASP A 97 2.93 -21.80 11.88
C ASP A 97 1.99 -22.61 10.96
N THR A 98 1.09 -21.93 10.23
CA THR A 98 0.03 -22.57 9.43
C THR A 98 0.47 -22.85 8.00
N ALA A 99 1.23 -21.94 7.35
CA ALA A 99 1.61 -22.07 5.95
C ALA A 99 2.29 -23.41 5.59
N PRO A 100 3.21 -23.97 6.41
CA PRO A 100 3.85 -25.26 6.11
C PRO A 100 2.88 -26.45 6.16
N THR A 101 1.73 -26.30 6.82
CA THR A 101 0.72 -27.35 6.94
C THR A 101 -0.23 -27.39 5.74
N LEU A 102 -0.25 -26.31 4.94
CA LEU A 102 -1.10 -26.19 3.77
C LEU A 102 -0.43 -26.82 2.56
N SER A 103 -1.23 -27.46 1.71
CA SER A 103 -0.71 -28.12 0.51
C SER A 103 -0.36 -27.11 -0.57
N GLU A 104 0.90 -27.09 -1.02
CA GLU A 104 1.31 -26.29 -2.17
C GLU A 104 0.60 -26.70 -3.49
N THR A 105 0.03 -27.91 -3.55
CA THR A 105 -0.72 -28.36 -4.75
C THR A 105 -2.08 -27.69 -4.91
N ASP A 106 -2.64 -27.11 -3.85
CA ASP A 106 -3.85 -26.30 -3.95
C ASP A 106 -3.48 -24.85 -4.29
N LYS A 107 -3.83 -24.39 -5.49
CA LYS A 107 -3.55 -23.01 -5.93
C LYS A 107 -4.17 -21.94 -5.04
N ASN A 108 -5.16 -22.31 -4.22
CA ASN A 108 -5.88 -21.40 -3.35
C ASN A 108 -5.43 -21.48 -1.89
N TRP A 109 -4.35 -22.20 -1.56
CA TRP A 109 -3.87 -22.35 -0.18
C TRP A 109 -3.70 -21.00 0.55
N ALA A 110 -3.24 -19.96 -0.16
CA ALA A 110 -3.01 -18.65 0.42
C ALA A 110 -4.30 -17.93 0.87
N TYR A 111 -5.47 -18.32 0.33
CA TYR A 111 -6.75 -17.74 0.76
C TYR A 111 -7.08 -18.10 2.21
N GLU A 112 -6.66 -19.26 2.69
CA GLU A 112 -6.84 -19.69 4.08
C GLU A 112 -6.09 -18.77 5.06
N LEU A 113 -5.02 -18.10 4.59
CA LEU A 113 -4.18 -17.22 5.40
C LEU A 113 -4.61 -15.75 5.35
N LEU A 114 -5.74 -15.43 4.72
CA LEU A 114 -6.19 -14.05 4.61
C LEU A 114 -6.65 -13.49 5.97
N PRO A 115 -6.57 -12.16 6.19
CA PRO A 115 -6.79 -11.56 7.50
C PRO A 115 -8.15 -11.88 8.14
N TRP A 116 -9.19 -12.05 7.33
CA TRP A 116 -10.53 -12.39 7.83
C TRP A 116 -10.66 -13.84 8.32
N ASN A 117 -9.72 -14.71 7.97
CA ASN A 117 -9.62 -16.09 8.46
C ASN A 117 -8.72 -16.21 9.70
N ALA A 118 -8.12 -15.11 10.16
CA ALA A 118 -7.21 -15.12 11.29
C ALA A 118 -7.92 -15.52 12.60
N PRO A 119 -7.25 -16.28 13.50
CA PRO A 119 -7.79 -16.65 14.80
C PRO A 119 -8.17 -15.44 15.66
N GLU A 120 -9.10 -15.62 16.59
CA GLU A 120 -9.57 -14.55 17.49
C GLU A 120 -8.42 -13.98 18.33
N ASP A 121 -7.43 -14.79 18.70
CA ASP A 121 -6.25 -14.33 19.44
C ASP A 121 -5.44 -13.27 18.68
N CYS A 122 -5.52 -13.26 17.34
CA CYS A 122 -4.81 -12.26 16.53
C CYS A 122 -5.51 -10.90 16.48
N LYS A 123 -6.74 -10.76 16.97
CA LYS A 123 -7.49 -9.49 16.93
C LYS A 123 -7.09 -8.57 18.10
N ILE A 124 -7.19 -7.26 17.88
CA ILE A 124 -6.91 -6.19 18.86
C ILE A 124 -8.20 -5.72 19.52
#